data_AF-A0A1S6U607-F1
#
_entry.id   AF-A0A1S6U607-F1
#
_cell.length_a   1.000
_cell.length_b   1.000
_cell.length_c   1.000
_cell.angle_alpha   90.00
_cell.angle_beta   90.00
_cell.angle_gamma   90.00
#
_symmetry.space_group_name_H-M   'P 1'
#
loop_
_entity.id
_entity.type
_entity.pdbx_description
1 polymer ?
#
loop_
_entity_poly.entity_id
_entity_poly.type
_entity_poly.pdbx_seq_one_letter_code
_entity_poly.pdbx_strand_id
1 'polypeptide(L)' 'MADENIVKKVCKELNITQAELGRQLDVPPSTIGTWASGKTPKMAEVALTLMLENKEQKEILEAIKKARDFIGRI' A
#
# COMPACT_ATOMS: atom_id res chain seq x y z
N MET A 1 -19.17 6.38 9.64
CA MET A 1 -18.51 5.41 8.73
C MET A 1 -17.28 4.93 9.47
N ALA A 2 -17.19 3.65 9.82
CA ALA A 2 -16.04 3.15 10.57
C ALA A 2 -14.78 3.34 9.70
N ASP A 3 -13.76 4.02 10.22
CA ASP A 3 -12.48 4.17 9.53
C ASP A 3 -11.99 2.80 9.07
N GLU A 4 -11.75 2.65 7.77
CA GLU A 4 -11.30 1.40 7.19
C GLU A 4 -9.92 1.04 7.78
N ASN A 5 -9.79 -0.19 8.30
CA ASN A 5 -8.52 -0.68 8.83
C ASN A 5 -7.41 -0.59 7.78
N ILE A 6 -6.25 -0.05 8.17
CA ILE A 6 -5.12 0.23 7.28
C ILE A 6 -4.64 -0.99 6.48
N VAL A 7 -4.71 -2.21 7.05
CA VAL A 7 -4.38 -3.45 6.35
C VAL A 7 -5.31 -3.68 5.16
N LYS A 8 -6.62 -3.48 5.37
CA LYS A 8 -7.64 -3.66 4.33
C LYS A 8 -7.47 -2.62 3.23
N LYS A 9 -7.21 -1.36 3.62
CA LYS A 9 -6.91 -0.28 2.68
C LYS A 9 -5.68 -0.60 1.82
N VAL A 10 -4.57 -1.03 2.42
CA VAL A 10 -3.35 -1.42 1.69
C VAL A 10 -3.62 -2.57 0.71
N CYS A 11 -4.29 -3.63 1.16
CA CYS A 11 -4.62 -4.77 0.30
C CYS A 11 -5.45 -4.33 -0.92
N LYS A 12 -6.44 -3.46 -0.71
CA LYS A 12 -7.30 -2.92 -1.77
C LYS A 12 -6.52 -2.03 -2.74
N GLU A 13 -5.78 -1.04 -2.23
CA GLU A 13 -5.07 -0.06 -3.05
C GLU A 13 -3.92 -0.68 -3.85
N LEU A 14 -3.21 -1.66 -3.30
CA LEU A 14 -2.14 -2.38 -4.00
C LEU A 14 -2.65 -3.58 -4.81
N ASN A 15 -3.96 -3.90 -4.72
CA ASN A 15 -4.55 -5.10 -5.32
C ASN A 15 -3.82 -6.40 -4.93
N ILE A 16 -3.59 -6.58 -3.63
CA ILE A 16 -2.92 -7.76 -3.05
C ILE A 16 -3.80 -8.43 -2.00
N THR A 17 -3.49 -9.69 -1.69
CA THR A 17 -4.14 -10.42 -0.59
C THR A 17 -3.42 -10.18 0.74
N GLN A 18 -4.06 -10.45 1.87
CA GLN A 18 -3.39 -10.41 3.18
C GLN A 18 -2.22 -11.41 3.29
N ALA A 19 -2.30 -12.54 2.59
CA ALA A 19 -1.20 -13.50 2.53
C ALA A 19 0.00 -12.96 1.74
N GLU A 20 -0.25 -12.21 0.66
CA GLU A 20 0.79 -11.52 -0.11
C GLU A 20 1.41 -10.38 0.70
N LEU A 21 0.60 -9.59 1.41
CA LEU A 21 1.10 -8.58 2.33
C LEU A 21 2.01 -9.17 3.42
N GLY A 22 1.63 -10.34 3.97
CA GLY A 22 2.46 -11.06 4.93
C GLY A 22 3.81 -11.45 4.35
N ARG A 23 3.84 -11.96 3.12
CA ARG A 23 5.09 -12.27 2.40
C ARG A 23 5.98 -11.04 2.19
N GLN A 24 5.39 -9.90 1.82
CA GLN A 24 6.14 -8.66 1.59
C GLN A 24 6.75 -8.07 2.86
N LEU A 25 6.06 -8.22 3.99
CA LEU A 25 6.52 -7.73 5.29
C LEU A 25 7.32 -8.78 6.09
N ASP A 26 7.54 -9.97 5.51
CA ASP A 26 8.16 -11.13 6.16
C ASP A 26 7.53 -11.48 7.52
N VAL A 27 6.19 -11.52 7.54
CA VAL A 27 5.40 -11.91 8.72
C VAL A 27 4.36 -12.99 8.36
N PRO A 28 4.01 -13.88 9.32
CA PRO A 28 2.98 -14.87 9.09
C PRO A 28 1.63 -14.24 8.66
N PRO A 29 0.85 -14.89 7.77
CA PRO A 29 -0.47 -14.39 7.38
C PRO A 29 -1.43 -14.22 8.58
N SER A 30 -1.27 -15.02 9.63
CA SER A 30 -2.05 -14.91 10.88
C SER A 30 -1.78 -13.60 11.62
N THR A 31 -0.56 -13.09 11.56
CA THR A 31 -0.18 -11.77 12.11
C THR A 31 -0.91 -10.65 11.37
N ILE A 32 -0.93 -10.71 10.03
CA ILE A 32 -1.71 -9.76 9.21
C ILE A 32 -3.20 -9.85 9.53
N GLY A 33 -3.74 -11.06 9.68
CA GLY A 33 -5.13 -11.28 10.07
C GLY A 33 -5.49 -10.62 11.40
N THR A 34 -4.60 -10.74 12.39
CA THR A 34 -4.76 -10.11 13.72
C THR A 34 -4.77 -8.58 13.62
N TRP A 35 -3.92 -7.99 12.78
CA TRP A 35 -3.90 -6.55 12.54
C TRP A 35 -5.16 -6.08 11.81
N ALA A 36 -5.66 -6.86 10.86
CA ALA A 36 -6.85 -6.54 10.06
C ALA A 36 -8.16 -6.59 10.85
N SER A 37 -8.23 -7.40 11.90
CA SER A 37 -9.39 -7.54 12.78
C SER A 37 -9.25 -6.83 14.12
N GLY A 38 -8.09 -6.24 14.41
CA GLY A 38 -7.75 -5.71 15.72
C GLY A 38 -6.80 -4.53 15.66
N LYS A 39 -5.92 -4.45 16.67
CA LYS A 39 -4.95 -3.36 16.77
C LYS A 39 -3.73 -3.67 15.91
N THR A 40 -3.40 -2.74 15.02
CA THR A 40 -2.14 -2.77 14.27
C THR A 40 -1.04 -2.14 15.14
N PRO A 41 0.12 -2.81 15.34
CA PRO A 41 1.25 -2.21 16.03
C PRO A 41 1.77 -0.97 15.30
N LYS A 42 2.29 0.02 16.03
CA LYS A 42 2.63 1.33 15.43
C LYS A 42 3.66 1.25 14.30
N MET A 43 4.65 0.37 14.43
CA MET A 43 5.63 0.12 13.37
C MET A 43 4.98 -0.43 12.09
N ALA A 44 3.98 -1.31 12.23
CA ALA A 44 3.24 -1.85 11.09
C ALA A 44 2.35 -0.78 10.46
N GLU A 45 1.70 0.10 11.25
CA GLU A 45 0.96 1.25 10.70
C GLU A 45 1.86 2.16 9.86
N VAL A 46 3.07 2.46 10.34
CA VAL A 46 4.05 3.27 9.60
C VAL A 46 4.45 2.58 8.30
N ALA A 47 4.81 1.29 8.34
CA ALA A 47 5.17 0.54 7.15
C ALA A 47 4.03 0.50 6.12
N LEU A 48 2.81 0.21 6.55
CA LEU A 48 1.63 0.15 5.69
C LEU A 48 1.28 1.53 5.09
N THR A 49 1.48 2.60 5.85
CA THR A 49 1.30 3.97 5.35
C THR A 49 2.35 4.30 4.28
N LEU A 50 3.62 3.98 4.52
CA LEU A 50 4.70 4.19 3.54
C LEU A 50 4.47 3.39 2.25
N MET A 51 3.85 2.21 2.32
CA MET A 51 3.49 1.44 1.12
C MET A 51 2.44 2.18 0.27
N LEU A 52 1.46 2.85 0.88
CA LEU A 52 0.47 3.66 0.17
C LEU A 52 1.11 4.91 -0.45
N GLU A 53 1.92 5.63 0.33
CA GLU A 53 2.66 6.80 -0.16
C GLU A 53 3.58 6.42 -1.32
N ASN A 54 4.23 5.25 -1.27
CA ASN A 54 5.07 4.77 -2.35
C ASN A 54 4.27 4.48 -3.64
N LYS A 55 3.04 3.94 -3.52
CA LYS A 55 2.15 3.77 -4.68
C LYS A 55 1.82 5.11 -5.31
N GLU A 56 1.40 6.09 -4.51
CA GLU A 56 1.05 7.44 -4.98
C GLU A 56 2.25 8.12 -5.68
N GLN A 57 3.44 8.06 -5.07
CA GLN A 57 4.66 8.60 -5.67
C GLN A 57 4.99 7.95 -7.02
N LYS A 58 4.79 6.62 -7.16
CA LYS A 58 4.95 5.91 -8.43
C LYS A 58 3.94 6.37 -9.49
N GLU A 59 2.68 6.58 -9.10
CA GLU A 59 1.65 7.09 -10.01
C GLU A 59 1.96 8.52 -10.50
N ILE A 60 2.42 9.39 -9.61
CA ILE A 60 2.89 10.74 -9.96
C ILE A 60 4.08 10.67 -10.92
N LEU A 61 5.06 9.81 -10.64
CA LEU A 61 6.23 9.64 -11.49
C LEU A 61 5.84 9.18 -12.91
N GLU A 62 4.90 8.24 -13.02
CA GLU A 62 4.39 7.78 -14.32
C GLU A 62 3.63 8.89 -15.07
N ALA A 63 2.87 9.73 -14.37
CA ALA A 63 2.23 10.90 -14.97
C ALA A 63 3.26 11.91 -15.52
N ILE A 64 4.31 12.20 -14.75
CA ILE A 64 5.40 13.10 -15.17
C ILE A 64 6.12 12.56 -16.41
N LYS A 65 6.45 11.25 -16.43
CA LYS A 65 7.08 10.61 -17.61
C LYS A 65 6.21 10.74 -18.85
N LYS A 66 4.91 10.48 -18.74
CA LYS A 66 3.95 10.63 -19.86
C LYS A 66 3.89 12.06 -20.38
N ALA A 67 3.86 13.05 -19.48
CA ALA A 67 3.86 14.46 -19.86
C ALA A 67 5.15 14.85 -20.61
N ARG A 68 6.31 14.43 -20.10
CA ARG A 68 7.61 14.64 -20.77
C ARG A 68 7.64 14.03 -22.17
N ASP A 69 7.18 12.79 -22.30
CA ASP A 69 7.18 12.07 -23.58
C ASP A 69 6.23 12.70 -24.60
N PHE A 70 5.13 13.31 -24.14
CA PHE A 70 4.23 14.08 -24.99
C PHE A 70 4.89 15.39 -25.48
N ILE A 71 5.54 16.14 -24.57
CA ILE A 71 6.25 17.38 -24.92
C ILE A 71 7.38 17.10 -25.92
N GLY A 72 8.15 16.03 -25.74
CA GLY A 72 9.26 15.69 -26.65
C GLY A 72 8.84 15.20 -28.04
N ARG A 73 7.55 15.03 -28.31
CA ARG A 73 7.00 14.64 -29.63
C ARG A 73 6.44 15.82 -30.44
N ILE A 74 6.35 17.00 -29.83
CA ILE A 74 5.91 18.27 -30.47
C ILE A 74 7.17 19.03 -30.89
#